data_AF-A0A8X6GFZ3-F1
#
_entry.id   AF-A0A8X6GFZ3-F1
#
_cell.length_a   1.000
_cell.length_b   1.000
_cell.length_c   1.000
_cell.angle_alpha   90.00
_cell.angle_beta   90.00
_cell.angle_gamma   90.00
#
_symmetry.space_group_name_H-M   'P 1'
#
loop_
_entity.id
_entity.type
_entity.pdbx_description
1 polymer ?
#
loop_
_entity_poly.entity_id
_entity_poly.type
_entity_poly.pdbx_seq_one_letter_code
_entity_poly.pdbx_strand_id
1 'polypeptide(L)'
;MTTDGAPSMTGTINGFLAMCMRDDDFSHFLSYHCIIHQQCKILNMRHVMGICMKIVNSIRGRSLQRRTLRSQLEENESDYGELLYHAVVRWLIWSIFLQRFRDLLYPR
;
A
#
# COMPACT_ATOMS: atom_id res chain seq x y z
N MET A 1 8.55 -13.90 14.70
CA MET A 1 7.41 -13.61 13.81
C MET A 1 7.33 -12.14 13.50
N THR A 2 7.05 -11.80 12.26
CA THR A 2 6.89 -10.41 11.82
C THR A 2 5.41 -10.08 11.73
N THR A 3 4.95 -9.05 12.45
CA THR A 3 3.53 -8.65 12.43
C THR A 3 3.36 -7.29 11.75
N ASP A 4 2.21 -7.09 11.12
CA ASP A 4 1.79 -5.81 10.54
C ASP A 4 1.23 -4.83 11.58
N GLY A 5 1.28 -5.19 12.87
CA GLY A 5 0.72 -4.41 13.96
C GLY A 5 -0.81 -4.44 14.05
N ALA A 6 -1.50 -5.36 13.36
CA ALA A 6 -2.94 -5.51 13.50
C ALA A 6 -3.32 -5.91 14.95
N PRO A 7 -4.39 -5.36 15.52
CA PRO A 7 -4.83 -5.70 16.88
C PRO A 7 -5.09 -7.19 17.12
N SER A 8 -5.51 -7.92 16.08
CA SER A 8 -5.65 -9.39 16.14
C SER A 8 -4.31 -10.12 16.34
N MET A 9 -3.19 -9.50 15.95
CA MET A 9 -1.85 -10.08 16.08
C MET A 9 -1.14 -9.56 17.34
N THR A 10 -1.20 -8.25 17.58
CA THR A 10 -0.43 -7.57 18.64
C THR A 10 -1.27 -7.12 19.84
N GLY A 11 -2.57 -7.43 19.87
CA GLY A 11 -3.45 -7.08 20.99
C GLY A 11 -2.99 -7.73 22.29
N THR A 12 -3.09 -6.99 23.39
CA THR A 12 -2.59 -7.43 24.71
C THR A 12 -3.49 -8.46 25.39
N ILE A 13 -4.77 -8.54 25.00
CA ILE A 13 -5.75 -9.44 25.62
C ILE A 13 -6.03 -10.64 24.72
N ASN A 14 -6.48 -10.39 23.48
CA ASN A 14 -6.89 -11.39 22.50
C ASN A 14 -6.02 -11.39 21.22
N GLY A 15 -4.85 -10.76 21.28
CA GLY A 15 -3.91 -10.82 20.16
C GLY A 15 -3.19 -12.15 20.13
N PHE A 16 -2.88 -12.64 18.93
CA PHE A 16 -2.11 -13.87 18.73
C PHE A 16 -0.84 -13.93 19.58
N LEU A 17 -0.05 -12.85 19.62
CA LEU A 17 1.16 -12.76 20.44
C LEU A 17 0.87 -12.91 21.93
N ALA A 18 -0.20 -12.27 22.43
CA ALA A 18 -0.57 -12.36 23.84
C ALA A 18 -1.09 -13.76 24.21
N MET A 19 -1.71 -14.48 23.27
CA MET A 19 -2.11 -15.87 23.48
C MET A 19 -0.88 -16.79 23.51
N CYS A 20 0.06 -16.65 22.56
CA CYS A 20 1.29 -17.43 22.56
C CYS A 20 2.16 -17.20 23.81
N MET A 21 2.22 -15.97 24.32
CA MET A 21 2.99 -15.66 25.53
C MET A 21 2.37 -16.23 26.83
N ARG A 22 1.09 -16.62 26.81
CA ARG A 22 0.41 -17.28 27.94
C ARG A 22 0.47 -18.79 27.87
N ASP A 23 0.96 -19.33 26.76
CA ASP A 23 1.13 -20.75 26.54
C ASP A 23 2.59 -21.12 26.84
N ASP A 24 2.79 -22.00 27.82
CA ASP A 24 4.12 -22.37 28.30
C ASP A 24 4.97 -23.02 27.19
N ASP A 25 4.33 -23.68 26.21
CA ASP A 25 4.99 -24.29 25.04
C ASP A 25 5.53 -23.25 24.04
N PHE A 26 5.06 -22.00 24.13
CA PHE A 26 5.39 -20.90 23.21
C PHE A 26 5.96 -19.64 23.91
N SER A 27 6.32 -19.76 25.18
CA SER A 27 6.74 -18.67 26.08
C SER A 27 7.93 -17.82 25.59
N HIS A 28 8.72 -18.30 24.62
CA HIS A 28 9.87 -17.59 24.04
C HIS A 28 9.62 -17.04 22.63
N PHE A 29 8.56 -16.24 22.47
CA PHE A 29 8.20 -15.70 21.16
C PHE A 29 8.88 -14.36 20.84
N LEU A 30 9.79 -14.35 19.86
CA LEU A 30 10.39 -13.11 19.37
C LEU A 30 9.49 -12.46 18.31
N SER A 31 8.91 -11.31 18.64
CA SER A 31 8.06 -10.55 17.73
C SER A 31 8.80 -9.33 17.18
N TYR A 32 8.73 -9.16 15.86
CA TYR A 32 9.27 -8.00 15.16
C TYR A 32 8.12 -7.26 14.48
N HIS A 33 8.17 -5.94 14.47
CA HIS A 33 7.30 -5.17 13.60
C HIS A 33 7.80 -5.25 12.16
N CYS A 34 6.87 -5.36 11.21
CA CYS A 34 7.20 -5.28 9.79
C CYS A 34 7.90 -3.94 9.50
N ILE A 35 9.12 -4.01 8.97
CA ILE A 35 9.94 -2.82 8.62
C ILE A 35 9.16 -1.89 7.70
N ILE A 36 8.38 -2.45 6.77
CA ILE A 36 7.54 -1.68 5.85
C ILE A 36 6.47 -0.90 6.63
N HIS A 37 5.81 -1.54 7.61
CA HIS A 37 4.84 -0.85 8.46
C HIS A 37 5.48 0.25 9.30
N GLN A 38 6.66 -0.01 9.87
CA GLN A 38 7.40 0.94 10.70
C GLN A 38 7.87 2.16 9.89
N GLN A 39 8.47 1.94 8.72
CA GLN A 39 8.89 3.03 7.84
C GLN A 39 7.70 3.86 7.33
N CYS A 40 6.56 3.24 7.02
CA CYS A 40 5.35 3.96 6.65
C CYS A 40 4.79 4.84 7.78
N LYS A 41 4.89 4.41 9.04
CA LYS A 41 4.53 5.26 10.19
C LYS A 41 5.44 6.48 10.32
N ILE A 42 6.75 6.30 10.10
CA ILE A 42 7.76 7.36 10.26
C ILE A 42 7.68 8.38 9.12
N LEU A 43 7.49 7.93 7.87
CA LEU A 43 7.52 8.80 6.68
C LEU A 43 6.27 9.68 6.49
N ASN A 44 5.23 9.53 7.32
CA ASN A 44 3.94 10.25 7.23
C ASN A 44 3.47 10.53 5.79
N MET A 45 3.49 9.51 4.94
CA MET A 45 3.13 9.61 3.52
C MET A 45 1.65 9.92 3.27
N ARG A 46 0.84 10.10 4.32
CA ARG A 46 -0.63 10.29 4.21
C ARG A 46 -0.99 11.46 3.29
N HIS A 47 -0.23 12.56 3.37
CA HIS A 47 -0.50 13.74 2.57
C HIS A 47 -0.25 13.48 1.07
N VAL A 48 0.93 12.96 0.72
CA VAL A 48 1.30 12.61 -0.66
C VAL A 48 0.32 11.59 -1.25
N MET A 49 0.00 10.54 -0.49
CA MET A 49 -0.98 9.53 -0.89
C MET A 49 -2.37 10.14 -1.10
N GLY A 50 -2.78 11.07 -0.24
CA GLY A 50 -4.02 11.82 -0.37
C GLY A 50 -4.09 12.62 -1.67
N ILE A 51 -2.99 13.26 -2.07
CA ILE A 51 -2.90 13.99 -3.34
C ILE A 51 -2.97 13.02 -4.52
N CYS A 52 -2.16 11.95 -4.52
CA CYS A 52 -2.16 10.96 -5.59
C CYS A 52 -3.56 10.33 -5.79
N MET A 53 -4.26 10.01 -4.70
CA MET A 53 -5.64 9.50 -4.76
C MET A 53 -6.61 10.49 -5.42
N LYS A 54 -6.52 11.78 -5.08
CA LYS A 54 -7.37 12.81 -5.70
C LYS A 54 -7.14 12.90 -7.21
N ILE A 55 -5.87 12.87 -7.63
CA ILE A 55 -5.49 12.91 -9.06
C ILE A 55 -6.07 11.70 -9.79
N VAL A 56 -5.86 10.48 -9.27
CA VAL A 56 -6.35 9.25 -9.91
C VAL A 56 -7.87 9.19 -9.93
N ASN A 57 -8.52 9.56 -8.84
CA ASN A 57 -9.98 9.63 -8.78
C ASN A 57 -10.55 10.65 -9.77
N SER A 58 -9.87 11.78 -9.98
CA SER A 58 -10.27 12.76 -11.00
C SER A 58 -10.17 12.18 -12.41
N ILE A 59 -9.03 11.56 -12.74
CA ILE A 59 -8.78 10.95 -14.06
C ILE A 59 -9.78 9.82 -14.33
N ARG A 60 -10.00 8.93 -13.36
CA ARG A 60 -10.89 7.78 -13.53
C ARG A 60 -12.36 8.18 -13.45
N GLY A 61 -12.72 9.23 -12.72
CA GLY A 61 -14.09 9.73 -12.60
C GLY A 61 -14.62 10.36 -13.89
N ARG A 62 -13.75 10.65 -14.86
CA ARG A 62 -14.12 11.26 -16.14
C ARG A 62 -13.76 10.32 -17.29
N SER A 63 -14.78 9.82 -17.99
CA SER A 63 -14.63 8.85 -19.08
C SER A 63 -13.68 9.33 -20.19
N LEU A 64 -13.73 10.62 -20.53
CA LEU A 64 -12.81 11.22 -21.50
C LEU A 64 -11.36 11.17 -21.01
N GLN A 65 -11.09 11.62 -19.78
CA GLN A 65 -9.73 11.62 -19.23
C GLN A 65 -9.13 10.22 -19.13
N ARG A 66 -9.94 9.23 -18.75
CA ARG A 66 -9.54 7.82 -18.74
C ARG A 66 -9.15 7.32 -20.14
N ARG A 67 -9.95 7.61 -21.16
CA ARG A 67 -9.65 7.21 -22.55
C ARG A 67 -8.41 7.93 -23.09
N THR A 68 -8.30 9.23 -22.83
CA THR A 68 -7.14 10.03 -23.23
C THR A 68 -5.86 9.48 -22.59
N LEU A 69 -5.87 9.22 -21.28
CA LEU A 69 -4.73 8.61 -20.60
C LEU A 69 -4.38 7.28 -21.26
N ARG A 70 -5.36 6.41 -21.49
CA ARG A 70 -5.13 5.10 -22.11
C ARG A 70 -4.49 5.19 -23.50
N SER A 71 -4.97 6.11 -24.36
CA SER A 71 -4.35 6.36 -25.68
C SER A 71 -2.89 6.76 -25.53
N GLN A 72 -2.59 7.67 -24.59
CA GLN A 72 -1.21 8.11 -24.34
C GLN A 72 -0.33 6.98 -23.79
N LEU A 73 -0.89 6.07 -22.98
CA LEU A 73 -0.16 4.90 -22.48
C LEU A 73 0.17 3.91 -23.61
N GLU A 74 -0.78 3.70 -24.53
CA GLU A 74 -0.59 2.85 -25.71
C GLU A 74 0.44 3.45 -26.68
N GLU A 75 0.43 4.77 -26.89
CA GLU A 75 1.40 5.50 -27.71
C GLU A 75 2.83 5.47 -27.14
N ASN A 76 2.97 5.54 -25.81
CA ASN A 76 4.27 5.55 -25.13
C ASN A 76 4.81 4.14 -24.84
N GLU A 77 4.20 3.08 -25.39
CA GLU A 77 4.55 1.68 -25.12
C GLU A 77 4.68 1.37 -23.61
N SER A 78 3.82 2.00 -22.80
CA SER A 78 3.86 1.82 -21.34
C SER A 78 3.57 0.36 -20.99
N ASP A 79 4.40 -0.21 -20.11
CA ASP A 79 4.20 -1.54 -19.50
C ASP A 79 2.85 -1.67 -18.76
N TYR A 80 2.15 -0.56 -18.54
CA TYR A 80 0.89 -0.48 -17.82
C TYR A 80 -0.25 0.06 -18.71
N GLY A 81 -1.36 -0.66 -18.80
CA GLY A 81 -2.54 -0.27 -19.59
C GLY A 81 -3.58 0.63 -18.87
N GLU A 82 -3.53 0.73 -17.54
CA GLU A 82 -4.37 1.66 -16.76
C GLU A 82 -3.83 1.89 -15.33
N LEU A 83 -4.22 3.00 -14.70
CA LEU A 83 -3.97 3.28 -13.28
C LEU A 83 -4.86 2.41 -12.36
N LEU A 84 -4.29 1.79 -11.33
CA LEU A 84 -5.02 0.93 -10.38
C LEU A 84 -6.09 1.72 -9.59
N TYR A 85 -7.33 1.19 -9.52
CA TYR A 85 -8.51 1.90 -8.97
C TYR A 85 -8.68 1.76 -7.45
N HIS A 86 -8.28 0.63 -6.86
CA HIS A 86 -8.59 0.31 -5.47
C HIS A 86 -7.41 -0.33 -4.76
N ALA A 87 -6.68 0.46 -3.98
CA ALA A 87 -5.63 0.00 -3.07
C ALA A 87 -6.20 -0.28 -1.66
N VAL A 88 -7.30 -1.01 -1.60
CA VAL A 88 -7.84 -1.56 -0.35
C VAL A 88 -7.28 -2.99 -0.28
N VAL A 89 -5.97 -3.19 -0.05
CA VAL A 89 -5.41 -3.44 1.28
C VAL A 89 -3.94 -2.96 1.38
N ARG A 90 -3.72 -1.89 2.16
CA ARG A 90 -2.54 -1.50 2.97
C ARG A 90 -1.11 -1.66 2.38
N TRP A 91 -0.60 -0.54 1.86
CA TRP A 91 0.82 -0.12 1.71
C TRP A 91 1.71 -0.82 0.70
N LEU A 92 1.74 -2.15 0.61
CA LEU A 92 2.60 -2.83 -0.39
C LEU A 92 2.15 -2.51 -1.83
N ILE A 93 0.84 -2.42 -2.02
CA ILE A 93 0.23 -2.00 -3.29
C ILE A 93 0.42 -0.49 -3.52
N TRP A 94 0.65 0.31 -2.45
CA TRP A 94 0.95 1.74 -2.59
C TRP A 94 2.36 1.99 -3.12
N SER A 95 3.36 1.22 -2.71
CA SER A 95 4.70 1.33 -3.31
C SER A 95 4.67 0.98 -4.80
N ILE A 96 3.94 -0.06 -5.19
CA ILE A 96 3.76 -0.45 -6.59
C ILE A 96 2.98 0.63 -7.34
N PHE A 97 1.90 1.15 -6.75
CA PHE A 97 1.12 2.22 -7.34
C PHE A 97 1.94 3.50 -7.53
N LEU A 98 2.70 3.93 -6.52
CA LEU A 98 3.54 5.14 -6.62
C LEU A 98 4.63 4.96 -7.67
N GLN A 99 5.19 3.76 -7.76
CA GLN A 99 6.16 3.44 -8.80
C GLN A 99 5.51 3.57 -10.19
N ARG A 100 4.36 2.92 -10.42
CA ARG A 100 3.62 3.08 -11.69
C ARG A 100 3.27 4.54 -11.97
N PHE A 101 2.74 5.26 -10.98
CA PHE A 101 2.39 6.66 -11.14
C PHE A 101 3.60 7.53 -11.50
N ARG A 102 4.77 7.25 -10.91
CA ARG A 102 6.02 7.92 -11.25
C ARG A 102 6.47 7.56 -12.67
N ASP A 103 6.47 6.29 -13.02
CA ASP A 103 6.92 5.80 -14.33
C ASP A 103 6.04 6.37 -15.46
N LEU A 104 4.75 6.58 -15.19
CA LEU A 104 3.83 7.26 -16.12
C LEU A 104 4.06 8.77 -16.24
N LEU A 105 4.46 9.45 -15.16
CA LEU A 105 4.75 10.88 -15.20
C LEU A 105 6.16 11.19 -15.75
N TYR A 106 7.08 10.25 -15.58
CA TYR A 106 8.49 10.37 -15.98
C TYR A 106 8.93 9.11 -16.73
N PRO A 107 8.37 8.86 -17.94
CA PRO A 107 8.80 7.75 -18.79
C PRO A 107 10.29 7.93 -19.14
N ARG A 108 11.04 6.83 -19.13
CA ARG A 108 12.48 6.82 -19.46
C ARG A 108 12.70 6.90 -20.97
#